data_AF-A0A367ADX9-F1
#
_entry.id   AF-A0A367ADX9-F1
#
_cell.length_a   1.000
_cell.length_b   1.000
_cell.length_c   1.000
_cell.angle_alpha   90.00
_cell.angle_beta   90.00
_cell.angle_gamma   90.00
#
_symmetry.space_group_name_H-M   'P 1'
#
loop_
_entity.id
_entity.type
_entity.pdbx_description
1 polymer ?
#
loop_
_entity_poly.entity_id
_entity_poly.type
_entity_poly.pdbx_seq_one_letter_code
_entity_poly.pdbx_strand_id
1 'polypeptide(L)'
;MAEVAAAAPAAATAVARISNSAGPIKAVAQAAANAVVTHVPGAAGMTIGGTRASAADPGGHPSGLALDYMTSGALGDAIVDYHRAHWDELGVEYIIWKQRMLSSPGGSWKTMEDRGSATANHMDHVHVNYRG
;
A
#
# COMPACT_ATOMS: atom_id res chain seq x y z
N MET A 1 -19.85 43.01 6.11
CA MET A 1 -20.37 41.67 6.46
C MET A 1 -19.17 40.73 6.45
N ALA A 2 -18.87 40.07 7.55
CA ALA A 2 -17.74 39.14 7.64
C ALA A 2 -18.22 37.76 7.17
N GLU A 3 -17.59 37.22 6.14
CA GLU A 3 -17.85 35.87 5.66
C GLU A 3 -17.15 34.89 6.60
N VAL A 4 -17.95 34.07 7.30
CA VAL A 4 -17.44 33.03 8.18
C VAL A 4 -16.95 31.89 7.30
N ALA A 5 -15.63 31.72 7.20
CA ALA A 5 -15.04 30.55 6.58
C ALA A 5 -15.47 29.31 7.36
N ALA A 6 -16.30 28.47 6.73
CA ALA A 6 -16.68 27.18 7.26
C ALA A 6 -15.44 26.27 7.32
N ALA A 7 -15.05 25.87 8.52
CA ALA A 7 -14.06 24.81 8.70
C ALA A 7 -14.60 23.53 8.06
N ALA A 8 -13.85 22.99 7.08
CA ALA A 8 -14.16 21.71 6.48
C ALA A 8 -14.22 20.64 7.59
N PRO A 9 -15.19 19.71 7.56
CA PRO A 9 -15.22 18.61 8.52
C PRO A 9 -13.91 17.84 8.40
N ALA A 10 -13.25 17.56 9.54
CA ALA A 10 -12.12 16.64 9.57
C ALA A 10 -12.60 15.32 8.96
N ALA A 11 -12.07 14.96 7.80
CA ALA A 11 -12.44 13.72 7.12
C ALA A 11 -12.22 12.57 8.11
N ALA A 12 -13.27 11.80 8.37
CA ALA A 12 -13.16 10.63 9.24
C ALA A 12 -12.11 9.68 8.63
N THR A 13 -11.06 9.39 9.37
CA THR A 13 -10.04 8.43 8.94
C THR A 13 -10.70 7.06 8.78
N ALA A 14 -10.69 6.53 7.57
CA ALA A 14 -11.16 5.19 7.30
C ALA A 14 -10.17 4.16 7.87
N VAL A 15 -10.70 3.10 8.47
CA VAL A 15 -9.90 1.97 8.96
C VAL A 15 -9.84 0.91 7.88
N ALA A 16 -8.63 0.62 7.41
CA ALA A 16 -8.38 -0.40 6.40
C ALA A 16 -8.70 -1.80 6.93
N ARG A 17 -9.41 -2.59 6.12
CA ARG A 17 -9.66 -4.01 6.40
C ARG A 17 -8.54 -4.84 5.81
N ILE A 18 -7.72 -5.44 6.69
CA ILE A 18 -6.52 -6.19 6.29
C ILE A 18 -6.70 -7.65 6.69
N SER A 19 -6.54 -8.53 5.71
CA SER A 19 -6.60 -9.98 5.92
C SER A 19 -5.24 -10.47 6.41
N ASN A 20 -5.22 -10.95 7.66
CA ASN A 20 -4.03 -11.47 8.32
C ASN A 20 -4.29 -12.91 8.78
N SER A 21 -3.38 -13.84 8.49
CA SER A 21 -3.50 -15.24 8.89
C SER A 21 -2.31 -15.75 9.70
N ALA A 22 -1.26 -14.94 9.92
CA ALA A 22 -0.05 -15.34 10.65
C ALA A 22 0.38 -14.35 11.75
N GLY A 23 -0.51 -13.49 12.21
CA GLY A 23 -0.26 -12.50 13.26
C GLY A 23 -0.62 -11.08 12.85
N PRO A 24 -0.46 -10.09 13.74
CA PRO A 24 -0.75 -8.70 13.41
C PRO A 24 0.31 -8.11 12.47
N ILE A 25 -0.09 -7.13 11.68
CA ILE A 25 0.86 -6.23 11.01
C ILE A 25 1.42 -5.20 12.00
N LYS A 26 2.49 -4.52 11.61
CA LYS A 26 3.07 -3.41 12.37
C LYS A 26 2.19 -2.17 12.27
N ALA A 27 2.29 -1.30 13.28
CA ALA A 27 1.52 -0.07 13.36
C ALA A 27 1.76 0.86 12.14
N VAL A 28 3.00 0.91 11.63
CA VAL A 28 3.34 1.67 10.42
C VAL A 28 2.55 1.18 9.20
N ALA A 29 2.49 -0.14 8.98
CA ALA A 29 1.73 -0.72 7.88
C ALA A 29 0.22 -0.46 8.04
N GLN A 30 -0.32 -0.58 9.26
CA GLN A 30 -1.74 -0.26 9.52
C GLN A 30 -2.05 1.21 9.27
N ALA A 31 -1.19 2.13 9.72
CA ALA A 31 -1.36 3.56 9.52
C ALA A 31 -1.30 3.92 8.03
N ALA A 32 -0.36 3.33 7.28
CA ALA A 32 -0.25 3.52 5.85
C ALA A 32 -1.51 3.03 5.10
N ALA A 33 -2.00 1.84 5.45
CA ALA A 33 -3.24 1.31 4.87
C ALA A 33 -4.44 2.23 5.15
N ASN A 34 -4.58 2.72 6.39
CA ASN A 34 -5.64 3.66 6.78
C ASN A 34 -5.58 4.96 5.96
N ALA A 35 -4.37 5.51 5.75
CA ALA A 35 -4.18 6.69 4.94
C ALA A 35 -4.61 6.44 3.48
N VAL A 36 -4.20 5.31 2.90
CA VAL A 36 -4.59 4.93 1.53
C VAL A 36 -6.10 4.82 1.37
N VAL A 37 -6.78 4.08 2.25
CA VAL A 37 -8.25 3.91 2.15
C VAL A 37 -9.02 5.21 2.42
N THR A 38 -8.41 6.16 3.12
CA THR A 38 -9.00 7.48 3.41
C THR A 38 -8.83 8.44 2.23
N HIS A 39 -7.65 8.46 1.61
CA HIS A 39 -7.26 9.53 0.69
C HIS A 39 -7.25 9.12 -0.79
N VAL A 40 -7.19 7.82 -1.10
CA VAL A 40 -7.24 7.35 -2.49
C VAL A 40 -8.69 7.01 -2.87
N PRO A 41 -9.31 7.76 -3.80
CA PRO A 41 -10.68 7.49 -4.22
C PRO A 41 -10.85 6.05 -4.76
N GLY A 42 -11.87 5.36 -4.27
CA GLY A 42 -12.13 3.95 -4.64
C GLY A 42 -11.36 2.92 -3.81
N ALA A 43 -10.44 3.34 -2.93
CA ALA A 43 -9.64 2.40 -2.17
C ALA A 43 -10.37 1.77 -0.97
N ALA A 44 -11.37 2.44 -0.39
CA ALA A 44 -12.05 2.02 0.83
C ALA A 44 -12.74 0.64 0.75
N GLY A 45 -13.10 0.18 -0.45
CA GLY A 45 -13.78 -1.09 -0.66
C GLY A 45 -12.86 -2.28 -0.98
N MET A 46 -11.55 -2.07 -1.14
CA MET A 46 -10.65 -3.14 -1.58
C MET A 46 -10.29 -4.11 -0.45
N THR A 47 -9.85 -5.30 -0.83
CA THR A 47 -9.17 -6.22 0.08
C THR A 47 -7.69 -5.86 0.15
N ILE A 48 -7.13 -5.87 1.36
CA ILE A 48 -5.69 -5.72 1.58
C ILE A 48 -5.17 -7.00 2.24
N GLY A 49 -4.15 -7.62 1.65
CA GLY A 49 -3.44 -8.75 2.23
C GLY A 49 -2.32 -8.29 3.15
N GLY A 50 -2.24 -8.86 4.35
CA GLY A 50 -1.15 -8.61 5.31
C GLY A 50 -0.35 -9.88 5.60
N THR A 51 -0.22 -10.26 6.87
CA THR A 51 0.59 -11.41 7.28
C THR A 51 -0.02 -12.73 6.79
N ARG A 52 0.82 -13.68 6.36
CA ARG A 52 0.40 -15.04 5.99
C ARG A 52 1.52 -16.06 6.16
N ALA A 53 1.17 -17.29 6.56
CA ALA A 53 2.16 -18.34 6.83
C ALA A 53 2.83 -18.88 5.55
N SER A 54 2.18 -18.73 4.39
CA SER A 54 2.72 -19.14 3.09
C SER A 54 3.74 -18.16 2.51
N ALA A 55 3.93 -16.98 3.13
CA ALA A 55 4.86 -15.98 2.68
C ALA A 55 6.30 -16.36 3.07
N ALA A 56 7.23 -16.21 2.12
CA ALA A 56 8.64 -16.61 2.26
C ALA A 56 9.62 -15.42 2.32
N ASP A 57 9.10 -14.20 2.51
CA ASP A 57 9.83 -12.94 2.59
C ASP A 57 9.94 -12.49 4.06
N PRO A 58 10.88 -13.00 4.88
CA PRO A 58 10.90 -12.75 6.33
C PRO A 58 10.95 -11.28 6.75
N GLY A 59 11.39 -10.36 5.86
CA GLY A 59 11.36 -8.91 6.09
C GLY A 59 10.02 -8.23 5.76
N GLY A 60 9.11 -8.88 5.05
CA GLY A 60 7.86 -8.28 4.55
C GLY A 60 6.58 -8.82 5.21
N HIS A 61 5.86 -9.74 4.56
CA HIS A 61 4.56 -10.20 5.06
C HIS A 61 4.62 -10.90 6.42
N PRO A 62 5.54 -11.86 6.67
CA PRO A 62 5.66 -12.52 7.97
C PRO A 62 6.06 -11.56 9.10
N SER A 63 6.82 -10.49 8.81
CA SER A 63 7.20 -9.49 9.82
C SER A 63 6.10 -8.47 10.12
N GLY A 64 5.04 -8.45 9.30
CA GLY A 64 3.97 -7.46 9.37
C GLY A 64 4.34 -6.10 8.77
N LEU A 65 5.37 -6.05 7.92
CA LEU A 65 5.85 -4.83 7.26
C LEU A 65 5.50 -4.76 5.77
N ALA A 66 4.81 -5.75 5.21
CA ALA A 66 4.32 -5.70 3.83
C ALA A 66 2.79 -5.75 3.75
N LEU A 67 2.26 -5.05 2.75
CA LEU A 67 0.85 -5.07 2.38
C LEU A 67 0.69 -5.28 0.87
N ASP A 68 -0.28 -6.13 0.51
CA ASP A 68 -0.74 -6.33 -0.86
C ASP A 68 -2.11 -5.64 -1.03
N TYR A 69 -2.15 -4.53 -1.77
CA TYR A 69 -3.38 -3.84 -2.14
C TYR A 69 -4.00 -4.54 -3.36
N MET A 70 -5.05 -5.35 -3.15
CA MET A 70 -5.62 -6.22 -4.18
C MET A 70 -6.46 -5.42 -5.18
N THR A 71 -5.81 -4.92 -6.22
CA THR A 71 -6.42 -4.08 -7.24
C THR A 71 -5.65 -4.13 -8.55
N SER A 72 -6.29 -3.70 -9.64
CA SER A 72 -5.68 -3.59 -10.95
C SER A 72 -6.00 -2.26 -11.65
N GLY A 73 -5.30 -1.99 -12.75
CA GLY A 73 -5.55 -0.80 -13.58
C GLY A 73 -5.31 0.52 -12.84
N ALA A 74 -6.18 1.49 -13.08
CA ALA A 74 -6.01 2.87 -12.65
C ALA A 74 -6.01 3.05 -11.12
N LEU A 75 -6.74 2.20 -10.38
CA LEU A 75 -6.72 2.26 -8.91
C LEU A 75 -5.35 1.83 -8.37
N GLY A 76 -4.74 0.79 -8.94
CA GLY A 76 -3.37 0.41 -8.59
C GLY A 76 -2.36 1.51 -8.88
N ASP A 77 -2.47 2.16 -10.04
CA ASP A 77 -1.62 3.31 -10.40
C ASP A 77 -1.78 4.47 -9.38
N ALA A 78 -3.02 4.81 -9.00
CA ALA A 78 -3.29 5.84 -8.00
C ALA A 78 -2.73 5.52 -6.61
N ILE A 79 -2.77 4.24 -6.19
CA ILE A 79 -2.16 3.80 -4.93
C ILE A 79 -0.65 3.96 -4.97
N VAL A 80 -0.01 3.56 -6.08
CA VAL A 80 1.44 3.75 -6.26
C VAL A 80 1.82 5.22 -6.19
N ASP A 81 1.08 6.09 -6.88
CA ASP A 81 1.36 7.52 -6.88
C ASP A 81 1.18 8.14 -5.48
N TYR A 82 0.15 7.72 -4.73
CA TYR A 82 -0.03 8.15 -3.34
C TYR A 82 1.16 7.74 -2.46
N HIS A 83 1.61 6.48 -2.53
CA HIS A 83 2.77 6.02 -1.77
C HIS A 83 4.06 6.75 -2.17
N ARG A 84 4.22 7.10 -3.45
CA ARG A 84 5.38 7.88 -3.92
C ARG A 84 5.37 9.31 -3.41
N ALA A 85 4.21 9.96 -3.38
CA ALA A 85 4.05 11.31 -2.88
C ALA A 85 4.27 11.40 -1.35
N HIS A 86 3.86 10.36 -0.61
CA HIS A 86 3.93 10.30 0.86
C HIS A 86 5.01 9.32 1.36
N TRP A 87 6.04 9.07 0.56
CA TRP A 87 6.98 7.97 0.78
C TRP A 87 7.58 7.92 2.18
N ASP A 88 8.14 9.04 2.65
CA ASP A 88 8.77 9.09 3.98
C ASP A 88 7.73 9.16 5.11
N GLU A 89 6.59 9.80 4.88
CA GLU A 89 5.50 9.90 5.86
C GLU A 89 4.89 8.52 6.16
N LEU A 90 4.67 7.71 5.13
CA LEU A 90 4.14 6.36 5.26
C LEU A 90 5.22 5.33 5.62
N GLY A 91 6.50 5.75 5.63
CA GLY A 91 7.63 4.87 5.90
C GLY A 91 7.85 3.83 4.80
N VAL A 92 7.63 4.15 3.52
CA VAL A 92 7.82 3.20 2.41
C VAL A 92 9.29 2.81 2.27
N GLU A 93 9.55 1.52 2.10
CA GLU A 93 10.86 0.98 1.76
C GLU A 93 10.98 0.68 0.27
N TYR A 94 9.99 -0.03 -0.29
CA TYR A 94 9.91 -0.27 -1.73
C TYR A 94 8.46 -0.57 -2.14
N ILE A 95 8.20 -0.43 -3.44
CA ILE A 95 6.93 -0.78 -4.08
C ILE A 95 7.21 -1.75 -5.21
N ILE A 96 6.35 -2.77 -5.37
CA ILE A 96 6.32 -3.62 -6.55
C ILE A 96 4.96 -3.46 -7.24
N TRP A 97 5.00 -3.12 -8.52
CA TRP A 97 3.80 -2.96 -9.35
C TRP A 97 4.09 -3.25 -10.82
N LYS A 98 3.19 -3.99 -11.48
CA LYS A 98 3.29 -4.32 -12.91
C LYS A 98 4.68 -4.86 -13.31
N GLN A 99 5.14 -5.87 -12.57
CA GLN A 99 6.42 -6.56 -12.75
C GLN A 99 7.64 -5.63 -12.66
N ARG A 100 7.54 -4.55 -11.91
CA ARG A 100 8.61 -3.59 -11.71
C ARG A 100 8.71 -3.21 -10.24
N MET A 101 9.93 -2.96 -9.78
CA MET A 101 10.22 -2.51 -8.42
C MET A 101 10.70 -1.07 -8.42
N LEU A 102 10.22 -0.29 -7.46
CA LEU A 102 10.68 1.05 -7.14
C LEU A 102 11.21 1.07 -5.71
N SER A 103 12.44 1.55 -5.51
CA SER A 103 13.12 1.54 -4.20
C SER A 103 13.35 2.93 -3.62
N SER A 104 12.83 3.98 -4.27
CA SER A 104 12.86 5.37 -3.78
C SER A 104 11.78 6.21 -4.49
N PRO A 105 11.28 7.30 -3.90
CA PRO A 105 10.13 8.04 -4.44
C PRO A 105 10.38 8.62 -5.85
N GLY A 106 11.59 9.15 -6.07
CA GLY A 106 12.06 9.68 -7.35
C GLY A 106 12.94 8.73 -8.16
N GLY A 107 13.03 7.46 -7.75
CA GLY A 107 13.89 6.48 -8.41
C GLY A 107 13.34 5.99 -9.75
N SER A 108 14.20 5.31 -10.50
CA SER A 108 13.79 4.59 -11.70
C SER A 108 13.20 3.24 -11.35
N TRP A 109 12.14 2.85 -12.06
CA TRP A 109 11.60 1.50 -12.02
C TRP A 109 12.61 0.49 -12.55
N LYS A 110 12.77 -0.62 -11.82
CA LYS A 110 13.59 -1.77 -12.25
C LYS A 110 12.67 -2.93 -12.61
N THR A 111 12.81 -3.45 -13.83
CA THR A 111 12.07 -4.63 -14.28
C THR A 111 12.45 -5.86 -13.46
N MET A 112 11.45 -6.67 -13.11
CA MET A 112 11.62 -7.97 -12.47
C MET A 112 11.60 -9.08 -13.51
N GLU A 113 12.32 -10.16 -13.22
CA GLU A 113 12.19 -11.42 -13.97
C GLU A 113 10.74 -11.91 -13.93
N ASP A 114 10.32 -12.59 -15.00
CA ASP A 114 9.02 -13.24 -15.04
C ASP A 114 9.02 -14.44 -14.08
N ARG A 115 8.10 -14.44 -13.11
CA ARG A 115 7.93 -15.47 -12.09
C ARG A 115 6.79 -16.44 -12.42
N GLY A 116 6.26 -16.40 -13.65
CA GLY A 116 5.35 -17.41 -14.20
C GLY A 116 3.87 -17.24 -13.86
N SER A 117 3.46 -16.13 -13.21
CA SER A 117 2.04 -15.83 -13.00
C SER A 117 1.79 -14.33 -12.77
N ALA A 118 0.55 -13.88 -13.04
CA ALA A 118 0.14 -12.49 -12.81
C ALA A 118 0.35 -12.06 -11.35
N THR A 119 -0.02 -12.92 -10.39
CA THR A 119 0.18 -12.65 -8.96
C THR A 119 1.66 -12.59 -8.61
N ALA A 120 2.48 -13.56 -9.02
CA ALA A 120 3.92 -13.51 -8.73
C ALA A 120 4.62 -12.29 -9.38
N ASN A 121 4.08 -11.81 -10.51
CA ASN A 121 4.54 -10.62 -11.22
C ASN A 121 3.86 -9.32 -10.77
N HIS A 122 3.01 -9.35 -9.74
CA HIS A 122 2.35 -8.17 -9.17
C HIS A 122 1.55 -7.38 -10.21
N MET A 123 0.82 -8.11 -11.06
CA MET A 123 -0.06 -7.54 -12.09
C MET A 123 -1.48 -7.32 -11.58
N ASP A 124 -1.83 -7.94 -10.44
CA ASP A 124 -3.16 -7.97 -9.83
C ASP A 124 -3.21 -7.38 -8.41
N HIS A 125 -2.08 -6.87 -7.92
CA HIS A 125 -1.98 -6.14 -6.66
C HIS A 125 -0.75 -5.22 -6.63
N VAL A 126 -0.85 -4.12 -5.88
CA VAL A 126 0.30 -3.28 -5.53
C VAL A 126 0.88 -3.83 -4.24
N HIS A 127 2.14 -4.24 -4.25
CA HIS A 127 2.85 -4.64 -3.04
C HIS A 127 3.69 -3.48 -2.52
N VAL A 128 3.59 -3.20 -1.23
CA VAL A 128 4.37 -2.15 -0.56
C VAL A 128 5.00 -2.73 0.69
N ASN A 129 6.31 -2.53 0.83
CA ASN A 129 7.03 -2.81 2.06
C ASN A 129 7.32 -1.51 2.80
N TYR A 130 7.27 -1.56 4.13
CA TYR A 130 7.48 -0.42 5.01
C TYR A 130 8.72 -0.62 5.89
N ARG A 131 9.37 0.50 6.22
CA ARG A 131 10.46 0.59 7.19
C ARG A 131 9.87 0.35 8.59
N GLY A 132 10.52 -0.55 9.34
CA GLY A 132 10.14 -0.91 10.71
C GLY A 132 10.61 0.08 11.77
#